data_AF-A0A925MN49-F1
#
_entry.id   AF-A0A925MN49-F1
#
_cell.length_a   1.000
_cell.length_b   1.000
_cell.length_c   1.000
_cell.angle_alpha   90.00
_cell.angle_beta   90.00
_cell.angle_gamma   90.00
#
_symmetry.space_group_name_H-M   'P 1'
#
loop_
_entity.id
_entity.type
_entity.pdbx_description
1 polymer ?
#
loop_
_entity_poly.entity_id
_entity_poly.type
_entity_poly.pdbx_seq_one_letter_code
_entity_poly.pdbx_strand_id
1 'polypeptide(L)'
;MIISWDFYEIRSTGTALHGVKLRGTIRKFTIENEISCLMENATDEENVVRFALIADTDPAQIIDFVKKTMPEAVITESLKNIPNPVLSKLRVNDTTRYE
;
A
#
# COMPACT_ATOMS: atom_id res chain seq x y z
N MET A 1 -11.33 2.67 21.31
CA MET A 1 -10.55 3.55 20.40
C MET A 1 -10.72 3.00 18.99
N ILE A 2 -11.19 3.79 18.04
CA ILE A 2 -11.32 3.37 16.64
C ILE A 2 -10.01 3.71 15.95
N ILE A 3 -9.37 2.73 15.31
CA ILE A 3 -8.19 2.97 14.47
C ILE A 3 -8.69 3.48 13.12
N SER A 4 -8.14 4.60 12.65
CA SER A 4 -8.40 5.17 11.34
C SER A 4 -7.21 4.98 10.40
N TRP A 5 -7.46 5.05 9.10
CA TRP A 5 -6.49 4.78 8.04
C TRP A 5 -6.55 5.84 6.94
N ASP A 6 -5.38 6.21 6.44
CA ASP A 6 -5.20 7.05 5.27
C ASP A 6 -4.80 6.17 4.09
N PHE A 7 -5.49 6.33 2.97
CA PHE A 7 -5.37 5.51 1.77
C PHE A 7 -4.62 6.23 0.67
N TYR A 8 -3.80 5.47 -0.02
CA TYR A 8 -2.98 5.93 -1.11
C TYR A 8 -3.10 4.99 -2.29
N GLU A 9 -3.08 5.54 -3.50
CA GLU A 9 -3.10 4.80 -4.74
C GLU A 9 -1.78 4.96 -5.47
N ILE A 10 -1.24 3.83 -5.91
CA ILE A 10 -0.09 3.76 -6.79
C ILE A 10 -0.61 3.45 -8.19
N ARG A 11 -0.28 4.32 -9.15
CA ARG A 11 -0.65 4.19 -10.56
C ARG A 11 0.60 4.27 -11.43
N SER A 12 0.60 3.59 -12.57
CA SER A 12 1.65 3.73 -13.59
C SER A 12 1.03 3.73 -14.98
N THR A 13 1.51 4.62 -15.85
CA THR A 13 1.00 4.80 -17.22
C THR A 13 1.67 3.91 -18.25
N GLY A 14 2.78 3.24 -17.89
CA GLY A 14 3.58 2.45 -18.84
C GLY A 14 4.05 1.09 -18.32
N THR A 15 4.05 0.89 -17.00
CA THR A 15 4.50 -0.36 -16.38
C THR A 15 3.34 -1.05 -15.66
N ALA A 16 3.21 -2.36 -15.87
CA ALA A 16 2.26 -3.16 -15.10
C ALA A 16 2.67 -3.21 -13.61
N LEU A 17 1.78 -2.77 -12.73
CA LEU A 17 1.86 -2.88 -11.27
C LEU A 17 1.35 -4.24 -10.77
N HIS A 18 0.44 -4.85 -11.53
CA HIS A 18 -0.06 -6.20 -11.26
C HIS A 18 0.87 -7.23 -11.92
N GLY A 19 1.04 -8.40 -11.29
CA GLY A 19 1.89 -9.47 -11.81
C GLY A 19 3.40 -9.29 -11.61
N VAL A 20 3.87 -8.09 -11.26
CA VAL A 20 5.31 -7.77 -11.05
C VAL A 20 5.77 -7.88 -9.59
N LYS A 21 4.99 -8.55 -8.73
CA LYS A 21 5.25 -8.70 -7.28
C LYS A 21 5.37 -7.39 -6.48
N LEU A 22 4.99 -6.22 -7.02
CA LEU A 22 5.08 -4.91 -6.33
C LEU A 22 4.46 -4.92 -4.93
N ARG A 23 3.21 -5.41 -4.81
CA ARG A 23 2.54 -5.59 -3.51
C ARG A 23 3.33 -6.49 -2.56
N GLY A 24 3.98 -7.54 -3.07
CA GLY A 24 4.83 -8.41 -2.25
C GLY A 24 6.11 -7.71 -1.78
N THR A 25 6.70 -6.90 -2.66
CA THR A 25 7.93 -6.13 -2.41
C THR A 25 7.71 -5.03 -1.38
N ILE A 26 6.67 -4.21 -1.54
CA ILE A 26 6.32 -3.17 -0.57
C ILE A 26 5.95 -3.81 0.77
N ARG A 27 5.28 -4.98 0.77
CA ARG A 27 4.90 -5.69 2.00
C ARG A 27 6.13 -6.12 2.80
N LYS A 28 7.13 -6.71 2.16
CA LYS A 28 8.41 -7.04 2.80
C LYS A 28 9.07 -5.81 3.41
N PHE A 29 9.18 -4.73 2.63
CA PHE A 29 9.74 -3.47 3.10
C PHE A 29 9.02 -2.94 4.34
N THR A 30 7.68 -2.94 4.35
CA THR A 30 6.90 -2.47 5.50
C THR A 30 7.07 -3.35 6.74
N ILE A 31 7.26 -4.67 6.58
CA ILE A 31 7.54 -5.58 7.70
C ILE A 31 8.94 -5.29 8.27
N GLU A 32 9.94 -5.18 7.40
CA GLU A 32 11.34 -4.93 7.79
C GLU A 32 11.55 -3.59 8.50
N ASN A 33 10.68 -2.60 8.24
CA ASN A 33 10.74 -1.26 8.84
C ASN A 33 9.67 -1.02 9.90
N GLU A 34 8.98 -2.08 10.37
CA GLU A 34 7.94 -2.01 11.42
C GLU A 34 6.79 -1.03 11.11
N ILE A 35 6.46 -0.88 9.82
CA ILE A 35 5.41 0.01 9.34
C ILE A 35 4.08 -0.76 9.26
N SER A 36 3.08 -0.31 10.03
CA SER A 36 1.70 -0.81 9.92
C SER A 36 1.07 -0.36 8.61
N CYS A 37 1.06 -1.25 7.63
CA CYS A 37 0.58 -0.98 6.27
C CYS A 37 -0.37 -2.07 5.80
N LEU A 38 -1.52 -1.64 5.29
CA LEU A 38 -2.48 -2.47 4.56
C LEU A 38 -2.22 -2.35 3.07
N MET A 39 -2.38 -3.43 2.31
CA MET A 39 -2.23 -3.37 0.85
C MET A 39 -3.15 -4.28 0.07
N GLU A 40 -3.60 -3.80 -1.08
CA GLU A 40 -4.35 -4.57 -2.07
C GLU A 40 -3.99 -4.20 -3.50
N ASN A 41 -4.29 -5.11 -4.42
CA ASN A 41 -4.43 -4.74 -5.82
C ASN A 41 -5.88 -4.31 -6.00
N ALA A 42 -6.13 -3.14 -6.58
CA ALA A 42 -7.47 -2.72 -6.93
C ALA A 42 -8.11 -3.77 -7.86
N THR A 43 -9.38 -4.09 -7.61
CA THR A 43 -10.15 -5.02 -8.47
C THR A 43 -11.13 -4.30 -9.37
N ASP A 44 -11.40 -3.04 -9.04
CA ASP A 44 -12.29 -2.09 -9.69
C ASP A 44 -11.55 -1.23 -10.73
N GLU A 45 -10.23 -1.11 -10.62
CA GLU A 45 -9.41 -0.34 -11.55
C GLU A 45 -8.22 -1.15 -12.07
N GLU A 46 -7.98 -1.05 -13.37
CA GLU A 46 -6.84 -1.71 -14.00
C GLU A 46 -5.53 -1.03 -13.57
N ASN A 47 -4.54 -1.85 -13.24
CA ASN A 47 -3.18 -1.39 -12.95
C ASN A 47 -3.04 -0.43 -11.74
N VAL A 48 -3.89 -0.57 -10.72
CA VAL A 48 -3.80 0.21 -9.48
C VAL A 48 -3.47 -0.68 -8.30
N VAL A 49 -2.51 -0.25 -7.47
CA VAL A 49 -2.21 -0.87 -6.17
C VAL A 49 -2.56 0.15 -5.09
N ARG A 50 -3.32 -0.27 -4.09
CA ARG A 50 -3.68 0.60 -2.96
C ARG A 50 -2.92 0.17 -1.72
N PHE A 51 -2.45 1.15 -0.96
CA PHE A 51 -1.95 0.92 0.39
C PHE A 51 -2.62 1.87 1.37
N ALA A 52 -2.67 1.48 2.63
CA ALA A 52 -3.19 2.33 3.69
C ALA A 52 -2.30 2.28 4.93
N LEU A 53 -2.15 3.42 5.58
CA LEU A 53 -1.38 3.60 6.82
C LEU A 53 -2.32 4.03 7.93
N ILE A 54 -1.91 3.81 9.18
CA ILE A 54 -2.63 4.37 10.33
C ILE A 54 -2.71 5.89 10.11
N ALA A 55 -3.87 6.49 10.38
CA ALA A 55 -4.10 7.91 10.19
C ALA A 55 -2.99 8.75 10.84
N ASP A 56 -2.60 9.82 10.15
CA ASP A 56 -1.51 10.74 10.55
C ASP A 56 -0.09 10.10 10.53
N THR A 57 0.07 8.90 9.98
CA THR A 57 1.39 8.31 9.70
C THR A 57 1.98 8.94 8.43
N ASP A 58 3.25 9.33 8.48
CA ASP A 58 3.98 9.87 7.33
C ASP A 58 4.20 8.79 6.23
N PRO A 59 3.69 8.99 5.00
CA PRO A 59 3.87 8.04 3.91
C PRO A 59 5.24 8.14 3.21
N ALA A 60 6.10 9.10 3.56
CA ALA A 60 7.34 9.41 2.84
C ALA A 60 8.23 8.19 2.60
N GLN A 61 8.44 7.34 3.61
CA GLN A 61 9.30 6.15 3.48
C GLN A 61 8.80 5.17 2.42
N ILE A 62 7.49 4.97 2.32
CA ILE A 62 6.89 4.08 1.31
C ILE A 62 6.92 4.74 -0.05
N ILE A 63 6.63 6.04 -0.13
CA ILE A 63 6.68 6.82 -1.37
C ILE A 63 8.09 6.75 -1.96
N ASP A 64 9.13 7.02 -1.16
CA ASP A 64 10.53 6.97 -1.58
C ASP A 64 10.93 5.56 -2.04
N PHE A 65 10.50 4.54 -1.31
CA PHE A 65 10.76 3.15 -1.68
C PHE A 65 10.11 2.78 -3.03
N VAL A 66 8.84 3.15 -3.21
CA VAL A 66 8.10 2.92 -4.46
C VAL A 66 8.76 3.68 -5.60
N LYS A 67 9.12 4.94 -5.42
CA LYS A 67 9.80 5.76 -6.43
C LYS A 67 11.19 5.25 -6.79
N LYS A 68 11.93 4.67 -5.84
CA LYS A 68 13.22 4.02 -6.13
C LYS A 68 13.04 2.75 -6.97
N THR A 69 11.98 2.00 -6.73
CA THR A 69 11.69 0.74 -7.43
C THR A 69 11.02 0.99 -8.79
N MET A 70 10.15 2.00 -8.86
CA MET A 70 9.33 2.38 -10.02
C MET A 70 9.27 3.92 -10.11
N PRO A 71 10.28 4.57 -10.71
CA PRO A 71 10.38 6.02 -10.78
C PRO A 71 9.15 6.71 -11.41
N GLU A 72 8.52 6.03 -12.37
CA GLU A 72 7.34 6.48 -13.09
C GLU A 72 6.03 6.34 -12.32
N ALA A 73 6.01 5.61 -11.21
CA ALA A 73 4.79 5.38 -10.44
C ALA A 73 4.30 6.68 -9.79
N VAL A 74 3.03 7.05 -9.99
CA VAL A 74 2.39 8.20 -9.34
C VAL A 74 1.69 7.70 -8.09
N ILE A 75 1.96 8.34 -6.94
CA ILE A 75 1.28 8.05 -5.68
C ILE A 75 0.40 9.24 -5.31
N THR A 76 -0.87 8.99 -5.01
CA THR A 76 -1.84 10.01 -4.57
C THR A 76 -2.62 9.54 -3.35
N GLU A 77 -2.85 10.41 -2.37
CA GLU A 77 -3.80 10.17 -1.29
C GLU A 77 -5.22 10.12 -1.89
N SER A 78 -5.97 9.06 -1.59
CA SER A 78 -7.32 8.86 -2.13
C SER A 78 -8.42 8.99 -1.07
N LEU A 79 -8.15 8.57 0.17
CA LEU A 79 -9.07 8.71 1.30
C LEU A 79 -8.31 9.01 2.58
N LYS A 80 -8.92 9.78 3.49
CA LYS A 80 -8.31 10.20 4.74
C LYS A 80 -9.20 9.89 5.94
N ASN A 81 -8.59 9.52 7.06
CA ASN A 81 -9.26 9.26 8.33
C ASN A 81 -10.38 8.21 8.25
N ILE A 82 -10.17 7.17 7.46
CA ILE A 82 -11.18 6.13 7.25
C ILE A 82 -11.14 5.15 8.43
N PRO A 83 -12.22 5.00 9.21
CA PRO A 83 -12.26 4.03 10.30
C PRO A 83 -12.05 2.63 9.74
N ASN A 84 -11.24 1.82 10.43
CA ASN A 84 -10.80 0.48 10.01
C ASN A 84 -11.86 -0.22 9.15
N PRO A 85 -11.67 -0.33 7.82
CA PRO A 85 -12.69 -0.89 6.97
C PRO A 85 -12.75 -2.39 7.24
N VAL A 86 -13.68 -2.79 8.12
CA VAL A 86 -13.96 -4.17 8.54
C VAL A 86 -14.32 -5.08 7.34
N LEU A 87 -14.42 -4.55 6.13
CA LEU A 87 -14.89 -5.25 4.94
C LEU A 87 -13.95 -5.19 3.73
N SER A 88 -12.74 -4.62 3.85
CA SER A 88 -11.79 -4.61 2.75
C SER A 88 -11.01 -5.93 2.67
N LYS A 89 -10.70 -6.40 1.46
CA LYS A 89 -9.79 -7.54 1.24
C LYS A 89 -8.34 -7.24 1.69
N LEU A 90 -8.10 -6.08 2.30
CA LEU A 90 -6.85 -5.64 2.87
C LEU A 90 -6.49 -6.53 4.05
N ARG A 91 -5.50 -7.39 3.82
CA ARG A 91 -4.99 -8.30 4.84
C ARG A 91 -3.83 -7.59 5.55
N VAL A 92 -3.90 -7.53 6.88
CA VAL A 92 -2.75 -7.22 7.73
C VAL A 92 -1.56 -8.11 7.32
N ASN A 93 -0.36 -7.57 7.41
CA ASN A 93 0.86 -8.27 7.04
C ASN A 93 1.15 -9.45 7.99
N ASP A 94 0.68 -10.62 7.59
CA ASP A 94 1.06 -11.92 8.16
C ASP A 94 2.49 -12.28 7.73
N THR A 95 3.37 -12.44 8.73
CA THR A 95 4.80 -12.73 8.63
C THR A 95 5.11 -14.19 8.33
N THR A 96 4.20 -15.12 8.65
CA THR A 96 4.37 -16.57 8.43
C THR A 96 4.54 -16.96 6.95
N ARG A 97 4.22 -16.03 6.03
CA ARG A 97 4.36 -16.22 4.58
C ARG A 97 5.79 -16.06 4.06
N TYR A 98 6.73 -15.69 4.93
CA TYR A 98 8.13 -15.44 4.58
C TYR A 98 9.11 -16.29 5.39
N GLU A 99 8.62 -17.23 6.19
CA GLU A 99 9.38 -18.29 6.86
C GLU A 99 9.63 -19.49 5.93
#